data_AF-A0A9N9QJC2-F1
#
_entry.id   AF-A0A9N9QJC2-F1
#
_cell.length_a   1.000
_cell.length_b   1.000
_cell.length_c   1.000
_cell.angle_alpha   90.00
_cell.angle_beta   90.00
_cell.angle_gamma   90.00
#
_symmetry.space_group_name_H-M   'P 1'
#
loop_
_entity.id
_entity.type
_entity.pdbx_description
1 polymer ?
#
loop_
_entity_poly.entity_id
_entity_poly.type
_entity_poly.pdbx_seq_one_letter_code
_entity_poly.pdbx_strand_id
1 'polypeptide(L)'
;MPELVVLLPELCIMTGLSDKQRESFQLMKAMGEHTRVSAGYRIRKRFQFAGRFCACTTALGEIGRWGLKLADNLIEFHGRVLPAESLLLRNNQLIQSGEEAD
;
A
#
# COMPACT_ATOMS: atom_id res chain seq x y z
N MET A 1 -3.00 -2.29 37.59
CA MET A 1 -2.15 -1.10 37.40
C MET A 1 -1.13 -1.47 36.34
N PRO A 2 -0.86 -0.62 35.34
CA PRO A 2 0.19 -0.92 34.35
C PRO A 2 1.55 -1.07 35.05
N GLU A 3 2.34 -2.02 34.58
CA GLU A 3 3.69 -2.29 35.08
C GLU A 3 4.66 -1.19 34.64
N LEU A 4 5.58 -0.79 35.52
CA LEU A 4 6.59 0.21 35.21
C LEU A 4 7.69 -0.42 34.35
N VAL A 5 7.79 -0.01 33.09
CA VAL A 5 8.88 -0.40 32.18
C VAL A 5 9.87 0.75 32.08
N VAL A 6 11.13 0.51 32.47
CA VAL A 6 12.22 1.48 32.36
C VAL A 6 12.97 1.23 31.06
N LEU A 7 13.02 2.23 30.18
CA LEU A 7 13.72 2.18 28.91
C LEU A 7 14.98 3.04 28.95
N LEU A 8 16.08 2.50 28.44
CA LEU A 8 17.33 3.24 28.26
C LEU A 8 17.30 3.93 26.88
N PRO A 9 17.33 5.28 26.80
CA PRO A 9 17.18 6.01 25.54
C PRO A 9 18.21 5.63 24.47
N GLU A 10 19.43 5.28 24.88
CA GLU A 10 20.53 4.88 24.01
C GLU A 10 20.26 3.55 23.28
N LEU A 11 19.34 2.73 23.80
CA LEU A 11 18.89 1.48 23.18
C LEU A 11 17.59 1.65 22.40
N CYS A 12 17.03 2.86 22.37
CA CYS A 12 15.75 3.16 21.74
C CYS A 12 15.96 3.92 20.43
N ILE A 13 15.31 3.44 19.37
CA ILE A 13 15.29 4.12 18.07
C ILE A 13 13.88 4.65 17.85
N MET A 14 13.76 5.95 17.59
CA MET A 14 12.47 6.53 17.20
C MET A 14 12.02 5.95 15.85
N THR A 15 10.81 5.42 15.81
CA THR A 15 10.20 4.90 14.59
C THR A 15 9.33 5.97 13.95
N GLY A 16 9.06 5.83 12.65
CA GLY A 16 8.30 6.80 11.88
C GLY A 16 9.13 8.03 11.49
N LEU A 17 8.42 9.10 11.15
CA LEU A 17 9.01 10.36 10.68
C LEU A 17 8.56 11.49 11.58
N SER A 18 9.52 12.30 12.04
CA SER A 18 9.24 13.59 12.67
C SER A 18 8.66 14.59 11.66
N ASP A 19 8.02 15.64 12.15
CA ASP A 19 7.42 16.66 11.27
C ASP A 19 8.47 17.36 10.41
N LYS A 20 9.64 17.66 10.98
CA LYS A 20 10.81 18.21 10.26
C LYS A 20 11.27 17.28 9.12
N GLN A 21 11.21 15.97 9.33
CA GLN A 21 11.56 14.99 8.29
C GLN A 21 10.50 14.95 7.18
N ARG A 22 9.21 15.07 7.52
CA ARG A 22 8.13 15.12 6.51
C ARG A 22 8.15 16.42 5.69
N GLU A 23 8.51 17.54 6.31
CA GLU A 23 8.67 18.84 5.65
C GLU A 23 9.87 18.86 4.69
N SER A 24 10.85 17.97 4.87
CA SER A 24 12.00 17.86 3.97
C SER A 24 11.63 17.20 2.65
N PHE A 25 11.54 18.00 1.59
CA PHE A 25 11.25 17.52 0.24
C PHE A 25 12.27 16.49 -0.27
N GLN A 26 13.56 16.67 0.03
CA GLN A 26 14.61 15.73 -0.41
C GLN A 26 14.40 14.35 0.20
N LEU A 27 14.09 14.29 1.51
CA LEU A 27 13.85 13.03 2.20
C LEU A 27 12.56 12.35 1.69
N MET A 28 11.47 13.11 1.54
CA MET A 28 10.21 12.57 1.05
C MET A 28 10.29 12.12 -0.42
N LYS A 29 11.12 12.78 -1.24
CA LYS A 29 11.39 12.34 -2.62
C LYS A 29 12.10 10.98 -2.62
N ALA A 30 13.22 10.84 -1.91
CA ALA A 30 13.97 9.58 -1.83
C ALA A 30 13.13 8.44 -1.23
N MET A 31 12.35 8.73 -0.19
CA MET A 31 11.42 7.75 0.38
C MET A 31 10.33 7.34 -0.61
N GLY A 32 9.85 8.29 -1.40
CA GLY A 32 8.90 8.06 -2.47
C GLY A 32 9.40 7.08 -3.52
N GLU A 33 10.69 7.12 -3.87
CA GLU A 33 11.30 6.18 -4.82
C GLU A 33 11.24 4.73 -4.32
N HIS A 34 11.31 4.52 -3.00
CA HIS A 34 11.25 3.17 -2.41
C HIS A 34 9.83 2.72 -2.02
N THR A 35 8.95 3.65 -1.67
CA THR A 35 7.58 3.35 -1.18
C THR A 35 6.53 3.35 -2.28
N ARG A 36 6.77 4.04 -3.40
CA ARG A 36 5.87 4.03 -4.58
C ARG A 36 6.07 2.76 -5.39
N VAL A 37 5.39 1.71 -4.94
CA VAL A 37 5.43 0.41 -5.61
C VAL A 37 4.39 0.35 -6.73
N SER A 38 4.82 -0.05 -7.94
CA SER A 38 3.95 -0.25 -9.10
C SER A 38 2.97 -1.42 -8.90
N ALA A 39 1.83 -1.41 -9.60
CA ALA A 39 0.80 -2.44 -9.48
C ALA A 39 1.35 -3.86 -9.70
N GLY A 40 2.13 -4.08 -10.77
CA GLY A 40 2.74 -5.39 -11.05
C GLY A 40 3.70 -5.87 -9.94
N TYR A 41 4.49 -4.96 -9.36
CA TYR A 41 5.38 -5.32 -8.24
C TYR A 41 4.59 -5.67 -6.98
N ARG A 42 3.48 -4.95 -6.69
CA ARG A 42 2.59 -5.26 -5.55
C ARG A 42 2.01 -6.67 -5.68
N ILE A 43 1.55 -7.03 -6.87
CA ILE A 43 1.03 -8.38 -7.16
C ILE A 43 2.10 -9.44 -6.91
N ARG A 44 3.32 -9.24 -7.44
CA ARG A 44 4.44 -10.17 -7.22
C ARG A 44 4.79 -10.33 -5.74
N LYS A 45 4.85 -9.23 -4.99
CA LYS A 45 5.11 -9.28 -3.53
C LYS A 45 4.02 -10.01 -2.78
N ARG A 46 2.76 -9.88 -3.21
CA ARG A 46 1.65 -10.64 -2.64
C ARG A 46 1.81 -12.14 -2.86
N PHE A 47 2.14 -12.59 -4.07
CA PHE A 47 2.40 -14.02 -4.33
C PHE A 47 3.60 -14.54 -3.53
N GLN A 48 4.69 -13.76 -3.42
CA GLN A 48 5.83 -14.11 -2.57
C GLN A 48 5.44 -14.23 -1.09
N PHE A 49 4.58 -13.34 -0.60
CA PHE A 49 4.03 -13.43 0.75
C PHE A 49 3.17 -14.68 0.94
N ALA A 50 2.22 -14.92 0.04
CA ALA A 50 1.34 -16.09 0.10
C ALA A 50 2.15 -17.40 0.10
N GLY A 51 3.17 -17.52 -0.75
CA GLY A 51 4.05 -18.68 -0.78
C GLY A 51 4.79 -18.89 0.56
N ARG A 52 5.35 -17.83 1.15
CA ARG A 52 6.00 -17.91 2.48
C ARG A 52 4.99 -18.25 3.59
N PHE A 53 3.80 -17.68 3.51
CA PHE A 53 2.73 -17.93 4.46
C PHE A 53 2.30 -19.39 4.44
N CYS A 54 2.01 -19.94 3.25
CA CYS A 54 1.63 -21.34 3.07
C CYS A 54 2.79 -22.32 3.35
N ALA A 55 4.04 -21.89 3.26
CA ALA A 55 5.18 -22.72 3.70
C ALA A 55 5.30 -22.81 5.24
N CYS A 56 4.65 -21.91 5.99
CA CYS A 56 4.70 -21.89 7.45
C CYS A 56 3.58 -22.76 8.04
N THR A 57 3.93 -23.95 8.53
CA THR A 57 2.97 -24.91 9.10
C THR A 57 2.25 -24.37 10.33
N THR A 58 2.93 -23.58 11.17
CA THR A 58 2.32 -22.93 12.36
C THR A 58 1.24 -21.92 11.95
N ALA A 59 1.54 -21.06 10.97
CA ALA A 59 0.61 -20.05 10.51
C ALA A 59 -0.61 -20.67 9.80
N LEU A 60 -0.38 -21.71 8.99
CA LEU A 60 -1.46 -22.49 8.39
C LEU A 60 -2.31 -23.22 9.42
N GLY A 61 -1.68 -23.79 10.45
CA GLY A 61 -2.38 -24.47 11.54
C GLY A 61 -3.33 -23.52 12.26
N GLU A 62 -2.86 -22.32 12.62
CA GLU A 62 -3.71 -21.31 13.27
C GLU A 62 -4.87 -20.88 12.38
N ILE A 63 -4.63 -20.54 11.11
CA ILE A 63 -5.71 -20.18 10.16
C ILE A 63 -6.72 -21.34 10.00
N GLY A 64 -6.25 -22.59 9.95
CA GLY A 64 -7.10 -23.77 9.89
C GLY A 64 -7.97 -23.96 11.14
N ARG A 65 -7.49 -23.59 12.33
CA ARG A 65 -8.29 -23.63 13.57
C ARG A 65 -9.48 -22.68 13.53
N TRP A 66 -9.36 -21.58 12.79
CA TRP A 66 -10.46 -20.64 12.53
C TRP A 66 -11.36 -21.08 11.36
N GLY A 67 -11.10 -22.24 10.73
CA GLY A 67 -11.83 -22.71 9.55
C GLY A 67 -11.57 -21.86 8.30
N LEU A 68 -10.46 -21.12 8.28
CA LEU A 68 -10.10 -20.23 7.19
C LEU A 68 -9.08 -20.91 6.25
N LYS A 69 -9.03 -20.44 5.00
CA LYS A 69 -8.00 -20.81 4.02
C LYS A 69 -7.58 -19.58 3.25
N LEU A 70 -6.28 -19.42 3.02
CA LEU A 70 -5.76 -18.36 2.16
C LEU A 70 -6.04 -18.71 0.69
N ALA A 71 -6.55 -17.74 -0.08
CA ALA A 71 -6.78 -17.91 -1.51
C ALA A 71 -5.43 -17.94 -2.27
N ASP A 72 -5.31 -18.90 -3.19
CA ASP A 72 -4.08 -19.14 -3.96
C ASP A 72 -3.87 -18.08 -5.05
N ASN A 73 -4.97 -17.53 -5.58
CA ASN A 73 -4.97 -16.57 -6.69
C ASN A 73 -5.64 -15.24 -6.31
N LEU A 74 -5.43 -14.23 -7.15
CA LEU A 74 -6.15 -12.97 -7.06
C LEU A 74 -7.62 -13.16 -7.43
N ILE A 75 -8.48 -12.34 -6.85
CA ILE A 75 -9.90 -12.33 -7.20
C ILE A 75 -10.05 -11.60 -8.52
N GLU A 76 -10.66 -12.26 -9.49
CA GLU A 76 -11.00 -11.69 -10.79
C GLU A 76 -12.44 -11.19 -10.79
N PHE A 77 -12.66 -10.03 -11.39
CA PHE A 77 -13.99 -9.45 -11.54
C PHE A 77 -14.03 -8.56 -12.79
N HIS A 78 -15.21 -8.39 -13.36
CA HIS A 78 -15.41 -7.53 -14.52
C HIS A 78 -15.59 -6.07 -14.07
N GLY A 79 -14.60 -5.23 -14.37
CA GLY A 79 -14.69 -3.78 -14.23
C GLY A 79 -15.36 -3.12 -15.44
N ARG A 80 -15.63 -1.82 -15.33
CA ARG A 80 -16.07 -0.96 -16.44
C ARG A 80 -15.11 0.23 -16.54
N VAL A 81 -14.77 0.62 -17.76
CA VAL A 81 -14.02 1.86 -18.04
C VAL A 81 -15.06 2.94 -18.34
N LEU A 82 -15.06 4.02 -17.56
CA LEU A 82 -15.95 5.16 -17.81
C LEU A 82 -15.40 6.00 -18.97
N PRO A 83 -16.28 6.56 -19.81
CA PRO A 83 -15.84 7.51 -20.82
C PRO A 83 -15.28 8.78 -20.16
N ALA A 84 -14.33 9.44 -20.85
CA ALA A 84 -13.81 10.73 -20.42
C ALA A 84 -14.93 11.78 -20.36
N GLU A 85 -14.94 12.58 -19.30
CA GLU A 85 -15.90 13.67 -19.14
C GLU A 85 -15.52 14.88 -20.00
N SER A 86 -16.53 15.68 -20.37
CA SER A 86 -16.32 16.93 -21.09
C SER A 86 -16.18 18.09 -20.10
N LEU A 87 -15.11 18.88 -20.24
CA LEU A 87 -14.87 20.07 -19.41
C LEU A 87 -15.47 21.30 -20.08
N LEU A 88 -16.28 22.07 -19.33
CA LEU A 88 -16.84 23.34 -19.78
C LEU A 88 -15.95 24.51 -19.33
N LEU A 89 -15.40 25.25 -20.29
CA LEU A 89 -14.53 26.40 -20.05
C LEU A 89 -15.30 27.73 -20.06
N ARG A 90 -14.63 28.83 -19.64
CA ARG A 90 -15.19 30.18 -19.42
C ARG A 90 -15.95 30.80 -20.62
N ASN A 91 -15.78 30.28 -21.84
CA ASN A 91 -16.44 30.76 -23.06
C ASN A 91 -17.45 29.75 -23.65
N ASN A 92 -18.04 28.90 -22.81
CA ASN A 92 -18.94 27.82 -23.25
C ASN A 92 -18.26 26.82 -24.20
N GLN A 93 -16.94 26.72 -24.12
CA GLN A 93 -16.15 25.77 -24.90
C GLN A 93 -16.13 24.43 -24.16
N LEU A 94 -16.59 23.38 -24.83
CA LEU A 94 -16.48 22.00 -24.35
C LEU A 94 -15.20 21.39 -24.91
N ILE A 95 -14.31 20.95 -24.02
CA ILE A 95 -13.14 20.16 -24.38
C ILE A 95 -13.30 18.75 -23.82
N GLN A 96 -12.87 17.74 -24.57
CA GLN A 96 -12.75 16.39 -24.03
C GLN A 96 -11.56 16.36 -23.08
N SER A 97 -11.72 15.73 -21.92
CA SER A 97 -10.57 15.41 -21.08
C SER A 97 -9.63 14.49 -21.87
N GLY A 98 -8.34 14.84 -21.95
CA GLY A 98 -7.35 14.07 -22.73
C GLY A 98 -7.11 12.68 -22.14
N GLU A 99 -6.49 11.78 -22.91
CA GLU A 99 -6.17 10.41 -22.47
C GLU A 99 -5.23 10.36 -21.25
N GLU A 100 -4.50 11.46 -20.96
CA GLU A 100 -3.58 11.59 -19.82
C GLU A 100 -4.18 12.29 -18.59
N ALA A 101 -5.48 12.60 -18.61
CA ALA A 101 -6.15 13.20 -17.47
C ALA A 101 -6.48 12.14 -16.41
N ASP A 102 -5.46 11.73 -15.66
CA ASP A 102 -5.58 10.99 -14.39
C ASP A 102 -5.96 11.90 -13.21
#